data_AF-A0A545SEQ1-F1
#
_entry.id   AF-A0A545SEQ1-F1
#
_cell.length_a   1.000
_cell.length_b   1.000
_cell.length_c   1.000
_cell.angle_alpha   90.00
_cell.angle_beta   90.00
_cell.angle_gamma   90.00
#
_symmetry.space_group_name_H-M   'P 1'
#
loop_
_entity.id
_entity.type
_entity.pdbx_description
1 polymer ?
#
loop_
_entity_poly.entity_id
_entity_poly.type
_entity_poly.pdbx_seq_one_letter_code
_entity_poly.pdbx_strand_id
1 'polypeptide(L)'
;MGTQDNELVPFPERVSTNFKAWVARQGRSFTPEQLHWLDMIRDHIAANLGIELDDFEYAPFAQQGGLGKVYQLFGDRLNVIIEELNETLAA
;
A
#
# COMPACT_ATOMS: atom_id res chain seq x y z
N MET A 1 -1.63 19.60 34.81
CA MET A 1 -0.61 18.86 34.05
C MET A 1 -1.30 18.33 32.79
N GLY A 2 -1.09 18.98 31.65
CA GLY A 2 -1.51 18.42 30.37
C GLY A 2 -0.37 17.58 29.85
N THR A 3 -0.48 16.27 29.89
CA THR A 3 0.36 15.41 29.06
C THR A 3 -0.17 15.59 27.64
N GLN A 4 0.48 16.46 26.86
CA GLN A 4 0.27 16.44 25.41
C GLN A 4 0.69 15.06 24.94
N ASP A 5 -0.25 14.30 24.41
CA ASP A 5 -0.04 13.02 23.72
C ASP A 5 0.92 13.23 22.54
N ASN A 6 2.22 13.27 22.84
CA ASN A 6 3.30 13.25 21.87
C ASN A 6 3.77 11.80 21.69
N GLU A 7 2.83 10.89 21.46
CA GLU A 7 3.18 9.57 20.94
C GLU A 7 3.37 9.75 19.44
N LEU A 8 4.63 9.86 19.03
CA LEU A 8 5.02 9.65 17.64
C LEU A 8 4.61 8.23 17.28
N VAL A 9 3.45 8.06 16.65
CA VAL A 9 3.02 6.76 16.11
C VAL A 9 4.13 6.26 15.18
N PRO A 10 4.65 5.03 15.39
CA PRO A 10 5.64 4.46 14.50
C PRO A 10 5.14 4.48 13.05
N PHE A 11 6.03 4.81 12.10
CA PHE A 11 5.66 4.90 10.69
C PHE A 11 4.88 3.67 10.17
N PRO A 12 5.25 2.42 10.51
CA PRO A 12 4.48 1.24 10.10
C PRO A 12 3.04 1.19 10.66
N GLU A 13 2.82 1.66 11.90
CA GLU A 13 1.49 1.71 12.50
C GLU A 13 0.61 2.79 11.86
N ARG A 14 1.22 3.92 11.49
CA ARG A 14 0.55 4.98 10.72
C ARG A 14 0.14 4.48 9.35
N VAL A 15 1.06 3.83 8.63
CA VAL A 15 0.79 3.22 7.32
C VAL A 15 -0.35 2.21 7.40
N SER A 16 -0.37 1.35 8.43
CA SER A 16 -1.46 0.37 8.62
C SER A 16 -2.82 1.04 8.85
N THR A 17 -2.86 2.10 9.65
CA THR A 17 -4.07 2.88 9.92
C THR A 17 -4.58 3.57 8.65
N ASN A 18 -3.69 4.27 7.95
CA ASN A 18 -4.01 4.98 6.71
C ASN A 18 -4.47 4.03 5.61
N PHE A 19 -3.84 2.86 5.49
CA PHE A 19 -4.23 1.84 4.52
C PHE A 19 -5.66 1.33 4.75
N LYS A 20 -6.03 1.01 5.99
CA LYS A 20 -7.41 0.58 6.31
C LYS A 20 -8.43 1.65 5.94
N ALA A 21 -8.12 2.91 6.24
CA ALA A 21 -8.97 4.04 5.87
C ALA A 21 -9.07 4.21 4.34
N TRP A 22 -7.95 4.07 3.62
CA TRP A 22 -7.91 4.13 2.17
C TRP A 22 -8.76 3.02 1.54
N VAL A 23 -8.60 1.75 1.94
CA VAL A 23 -9.39 0.63 1.43
C VAL A 23 -10.89 0.85 1.67
N ALA A 24 -11.28 1.31 2.86
CA ALA A 24 -12.68 1.59 3.20
C ALA A 24 -13.30 2.69 2.31
N ARG A 25 -12.50 3.63 1.82
CA ARG A 25 -12.92 4.75 0.96
C ARG A 25 -13.09 4.38 -0.51
N GLN A 26 -12.47 3.30 -0.98
CA GLN A 26 -12.51 2.93 -2.39
C GLN A 26 -13.92 2.58 -2.89
N GLY A 27 -14.87 2.29 -1.98
CA GLY A 27 -16.29 2.08 -2.31
C GLY A 27 -16.58 0.89 -3.25
N ARG A 28 -15.54 0.13 -3.58
CA ARG A 28 -15.55 -1.05 -4.46
C ARG A 28 -14.94 -2.21 -3.71
N SER A 29 -15.51 -3.40 -3.88
CA SER A 29 -14.94 -4.61 -3.30
C SER A 29 -13.75 -5.07 -4.13
N PHE A 30 -12.57 -5.10 -3.52
CA PHE A 30 -11.41 -5.79 -4.06
C PHE A 30 -11.60 -7.30 -3.95
N THR A 31 -11.10 -8.05 -4.93
CA THR A 31 -11.03 -9.51 -4.81
C THR A 31 -10.02 -9.90 -3.72
N PRO A 32 -10.08 -11.13 -3.17
CA PRO A 32 -9.09 -11.60 -2.21
C PRO A 32 -7.65 -11.50 -2.74
N GLU A 33 -7.45 -11.73 -4.03
CA GLU A 33 -6.15 -11.60 -4.67
C GLU A 33 -5.70 -10.15 -4.79
N GLN A 34 -6.59 -9.23 -5.17
CA GLN A 34 -6.28 -7.79 -5.17
C GLN A 34 -5.95 -7.28 -3.76
N LEU A 35 -6.69 -7.71 -2.73
CA LEU A 35 -6.39 -7.35 -1.34
C LEU A 35 -5.02 -7.86 -0.90
N HIS A 36 -4.67 -9.10 -1.24
CA HIS A 36 -3.36 -9.65 -0.94
C HIS A 36 -2.23 -8.81 -1.56
N TRP A 37 -2.40 -8.38 -2.80
CA TRP A 37 -1.44 -7.50 -3.46
C TRP A 37 -1.35 -6.12 -2.80
N LEU A 38 -2.48 -5.54 -2.42
CA LEU A 38 -2.52 -4.27 -1.69
C LEU A 38 -1.84 -4.38 -0.30
N ASP A 39 -2.00 -5.51 0.39
CA ASP A 39 -1.30 -5.79 1.66
C ASP A 39 0.22 -5.84 1.47
N MET A 40 0.71 -6.52 0.44
CA MET A 40 2.14 -6.55 0.13
C MET A 40 2.69 -5.16 -0.21
N ILE A 41 1.94 -4.36 -0.97
CA ILE A 41 2.31 -2.98 -1.31
C ILE A 41 2.40 -2.13 -0.03
N ARG A 42 1.40 -2.23 0.86
CA ARG A 42 1.42 -1.56 2.16
C ARG A 42 2.67 -1.93 2.96
N ASP A 43 2.97 -3.22 3.06
CA ASP A 43 4.11 -3.69 3.87
C ASP A 43 5.45 -3.21 3.29
N HIS A 44 5.56 -3.15 1.95
CA HIS A 44 6.71 -2.57 1.27
C HIS A 44 6.84 -1.06 1.56
N ILE A 45 5.76 -0.30 1.45
CA ILE A 45 5.75 1.14 1.77
C ILE A 45 6.10 1.37 3.25
N ALA A 46 5.57 0.56 4.16
CA ALA A 46 5.89 0.64 5.58
C ALA A 46 7.38 0.43 5.89
N ALA A 47 8.08 -0.36 5.06
CA ALA A 47 9.50 -0.64 5.20
C ALA A 47 10.40 0.37 4.45
N ASN A 48 9.96 0.84 3.28
CA ASN A 48 10.81 1.58 2.32
C ASN A 48 10.34 3.01 2.03
N LEU A 49 9.28 3.49 2.70
CA LEU A 49 8.69 4.83 2.55
C LEU A 49 8.04 5.12 1.19
N GLY A 50 7.92 4.12 0.31
CA GLY A 50 7.28 4.25 -0.99
C GLY A 50 7.39 2.96 -1.79
N ILE A 51 6.77 2.95 -2.97
CA ILE A 51 6.90 1.91 -3.99
C ILE A 51 6.89 2.53 -5.38
N GLU A 52 7.70 2.00 -6.29
CA GLU A 52 7.76 2.34 -7.71
C GLU A 52 7.39 1.13 -8.57
N LEU A 53 7.20 1.33 -9.88
CA LEU A 53 6.84 0.21 -10.78
C LEU A 53 7.94 -0.85 -10.88
N ASP A 54 9.21 -0.43 -10.77
CA ASP A 54 10.35 -1.34 -10.85
C ASP A 54 10.45 -2.26 -9.63
N ASP A 55 9.86 -1.88 -8.47
CA ASP A 55 9.83 -2.73 -7.28
C ASP A 55 9.08 -4.06 -7.53
N PHE A 56 8.16 -4.08 -8.49
CA PHE A 56 7.44 -5.29 -8.87
C PHE A 56 8.31 -6.34 -9.59
N GLU A 57 9.52 -5.97 -10.02
CA GLU A 57 10.52 -6.88 -10.59
C GLU A 57 11.32 -7.63 -9.50
N TYR A 58 11.17 -7.25 -8.23
CA TYR A 58 11.88 -7.85 -7.11
C TYR A 58 10.96 -8.65 -6.17
N ALA A 59 11.56 -9.47 -5.31
CA ALA A 59 10.81 -10.22 -4.30
C ALA A 59 10.23 -9.27 -3.23
N PRO A 60 9.02 -9.55 -2.71
CA PRO A 60 8.20 -10.75 -2.96
C PRO A 60 7.31 -10.68 -4.21
N PHE A 61 7.17 -9.52 -4.85
CA PHE A 61 6.25 -9.32 -5.97
C PHE A 61 6.58 -10.20 -7.18
N ALA A 62 7.84 -10.29 -7.57
CA ALA A 62 8.30 -11.14 -8.66
C ALA A 62 7.93 -12.62 -8.45
N GLN A 63 7.89 -13.09 -7.20
CA GLN A 63 7.49 -14.45 -6.85
C GLN A 63 5.99 -14.68 -7.00
N GLN A 64 5.19 -13.62 -6.94
CA GLN A 64 3.74 -13.64 -7.15
C GLN A 64 3.34 -13.36 -8.62
N GLY A 65 4.32 -13.25 -9.53
CA GLY A 65 4.10 -12.96 -10.96
C GLY A 65 4.45 -11.52 -11.38
N GLY A 66 4.95 -10.71 -10.44
CA GLY A 66 5.59 -9.41 -10.68
C GLY A 66 4.72 -8.40 -11.43
N LEU A 67 5.38 -7.56 -12.23
CA LEU A 67 4.75 -6.46 -12.97
C LEU A 67 3.58 -6.94 -13.85
N GLY A 68 3.72 -8.10 -14.50
CA GLY A 68 2.66 -8.68 -15.33
C GLY A 68 1.40 -9.01 -14.54
N LYS A 69 1.54 -9.62 -13.36
CA LYS A 69 0.40 -10.01 -12.53
C LYS A 69 -0.31 -8.79 -11.92
N VAL A 70 0.44 -7.81 -11.43
CA VAL A 70 -0.17 -6.59 -10.87
C VAL A 70 -0.93 -5.79 -11.94
N TYR A 71 -0.41 -5.71 -13.17
CA TYR A 71 -1.17 -5.12 -14.29
C TYR A 71 -2.42 -5.91 -14.64
N GLN A 72 -2.40 -7.24 -14.56
CA GLN A 72 -3.63 -8.04 -14.77
C GLN A 72 -4.70 -7.75 -13.71
N LEU A 73 -4.28 -7.49 -12.47
CA LEU A 73 -5.20 -7.26 -11.35
C LEU A 73 -5.80 -5.86 -11.33
N PHE A 74 -5.00 -4.84 -11.67
CA PHE A 74 -5.41 -3.44 -11.53
C PHE A 74 -5.52 -2.69 -12.87
N GLY A 75 -4.95 -3.22 -13.94
CA GLY A 75 -5.00 -2.63 -15.28
C GLY A 75 -4.54 -1.17 -15.29
N ASP A 76 -5.29 -0.34 -16.00
CA ASP A 76 -5.01 1.09 -16.16
C ASP A 76 -5.06 1.87 -14.83
N ARG A 77 -5.65 1.30 -13.77
CA ARG A 77 -5.73 1.92 -12.45
C ARG A 77 -4.46 1.73 -11.63
N LEU A 78 -3.52 0.90 -12.07
CA LEU A 78 -2.34 0.55 -11.27
C LEU A 78 -1.54 1.80 -10.86
N ASN A 79 -1.20 2.66 -11.81
CA ASN A 79 -0.41 3.87 -11.53
C ASN A 79 -1.13 4.79 -10.54
N VAL A 80 -2.44 4.99 -10.72
CA VAL A 80 -3.27 5.79 -9.81
C VAL A 80 -3.29 5.19 -8.41
N ILE A 81 -3.42 3.86 -8.29
CA ILE A 81 -3.41 3.19 -6.99
C ILE A 81 -2.05 3.35 -6.30
N ILE A 82 -0.94 3.21 -7.02
CA ILE A 82 0.41 3.38 -6.46
C ILE A 82 0.59 4.82 -5.96
N GLU A 83 0.21 5.81 -6.76
CA GLU A 83 0.27 7.23 -6.39
C GLU A 83 -0.57 7.51 -5.14
N GLU A 84 -1.84 7.11 -5.14
CA GLU A 84 -2.73 7.28 -3.98
C GLU A 84 -2.18 6.61 -2.73
N LEU A 85 -1.60 5.40 -2.85
CA LEU A 85 -1.04 4.67 -1.72
C LEU A 85 0.23 5.34 -1.19
N ASN A 86 1.17 5.72 -2.05
CA ASN A 86 2.38 6.43 -1.64
C ASN A 86 2.05 7.72 -0.88
N GLU A 87 1.08 8.50 -1.38
CA GLU A 87 0.67 9.75 -0.72
C GLU A 87 -0.09 9.49 0.58
N THR A 88 -1.10 8.61 0.55
CA THR A 88 -2.02 8.41 1.68
C THR A 88 -1.34 7.70 2.83
N LEU A 89 -0.47 6.72 2.56
CA LEU A 89 0.17 5.93 3.61
C LEU A 89 1.33 6.70 4.25
N ALA A 90 2.01 7.56 3.50
CA ALA A 90 3.11 8.38 4.02
C ALA A 90 2.65 9.62 4.81
N ALA A 91 1.43 10.10 4.58
CA ALA A 91 0.81 11.22 5.32
C ALA A 91 0.73 10.96 6.85
#